data_AF-A0AAJ2DUY8-F1
#
_entry.id   AF-A0AAJ2DUY8-F1
#
_cell.length_a   1.000
_cell.length_b   1.000
_cell.length_c   1.000
_cell.angle_alpha   90.00
_cell.angle_beta   90.00
_cell.angle_gamma   90.00
#
_symmetry.space_group_name_H-M   'P 1'
#
loop_
_entity.id
_entity.type
_entity.pdbx_description
1 polymer ?
#
loop_
_entity_poly.entity_id
_entity_poly.type
_entity_poly.pdbx_seq_one_letter_code
_entity_poly.pdbx_strand_id
1 'polypeptide(L)'
;MSERAASARILTIASAVALLLGTGCATPPPPQAETPTQTPQREREREREQEKQDQPEEPRMIPATPTGPEPGITSPLPATPTASITGTATAFATKNALYTPVQFKTVPGWTTDDVSESWEAFKKSCSVLAAKPAWAAPCAASRGISATNAAAIRRFFEDNFTVYQIRNVDRTSRGVLTGYYEPVMRGSRRYDPPYVYPVYGVPRDMLFLDSRKLPPGARSEPTMARVEGRTVVPLTALSMSRAKNVYALDLGNSIPDIRDKKLRLRVAGGRIVPYLSRAQIERGRIDAPVLAYVADPAMLYSMQLQGAGKIILPDGTSVIRLAYAEQNGFAFNPPVATAQTKGRKVLVRGVEIALEEGAASADDTPESASGDTPQSPLLRGAADEPAADEAPDSPLLRGFNLAKSATPSVHPSRVSTPSPAAKTASAGVAQIDSPRATNKAAAPRTNAAPIAYTFATSDPSYVFFRPIPDSPAGPIGALGVPLSPERSAAVDPRTTPLGAPVFIDASESGSGAPITRLLMAQDAGGAIRGAVRADYFFGTGADAQQKASKMKQPAQMWVLLPKGLRISAKESGVRVRGGPAMPSADCVVSDPDLCVDDTQ
;
A
#
# COMPACT_ATOMS: atom_id res chain seq x y z
N MET A 1 -1.44 54.63 23.39
CA MET A 1 -2.24 55.01 22.20
C MET A 1 -1.31 55.80 21.30
N SER A 2 -1.10 55.38 20.05
CA SER A 2 -0.09 55.96 19.15
C SER A 2 -0.74 56.55 17.90
N GLU A 3 -0.18 57.64 17.40
CA GLU A 3 -0.73 58.50 16.36
C GLU A 3 -0.05 58.29 14.99
N ARG A 4 -0.82 58.59 13.92
CA ARG A 4 -0.36 59.15 12.62
C ARG A 4 0.56 58.30 11.72
N ALA A 5 0.59 58.48 10.39
CA ALA A 5 -0.28 59.22 9.45
C ALA A 5 -0.03 58.70 8.00
N ALA A 6 -0.86 59.14 7.05
CA ALA A 6 -0.74 58.79 5.62
C ALA A 6 -0.61 60.05 4.72
N SER A 7 0.11 59.93 3.58
CA SER A 7 0.02 60.69 2.30
C SER A 7 1.31 60.45 1.49
N ALA A 8 1.40 60.22 0.17
CA ALA A 8 0.62 60.56 -1.06
C ALA A 8 1.29 61.65 -1.94
N ARG A 9 1.56 61.32 -3.22
CA ARG A 9 1.91 62.11 -4.46
C ARG A 9 2.67 61.15 -5.41
N ILE A 10 2.34 60.88 -6.68
CA ILE A 10 1.95 61.68 -7.88
C ILE A 10 3.09 62.57 -8.43
N LEU A 11 3.70 62.17 -9.56
CA LEU A 11 3.74 62.93 -10.84
C LEU A 11 4.34 62.08 -12.02
N THR A 12 4.15 62.54 -13.26
CA THR A 12 4.48 61.90 -14.56
C THR A 12 5.43 62.76 -15.44
N ILE A 13 5.82 62.23 -16.62
CA ILE A 13 6.20 62.92 -17.90
C ILE A 13 7.69 62.80 -18.42
N ALA A 14 7.87 61.89 -19.40
CA ALA A 14 8.47 61.97 -20.76
C ALA A 14 9.91 62.49 -21.15
N SER A 15 10.50 61.74 -22.12
CA SER A 15 11.34 62.18 -23.30
C SER A 15 12.78 62.76 -23.09
N ALA A 16 13.78 62.63 -23.98
CA ALA A 16 13.97 61.88 -25.26
C ALA A 16 15.47 61.75 -25.72
N VAL A 17 15.75 60.72 -26.55
CA VAL A 17 16.67 60.60 -27.75
C VAL A 17 17.95 61.46 -27.92
N ALA A 18 19.11 60.82 -28.26
CA ALA A 18 20.04 61.25 -29.34
C ALA A 18 21.12 60.20 -29.78
N LEU A 19 21.35 60.11 -31.10
CA LEU A 19 22.20 59.22 -31.93
C LEU A 19 23.72 59.54 -32.00
N LEU A 20 24.52 58.59 -32.56
CA LEU A 20 25.40 58.67 -33.79
C LEU A 20 26.58 57.64 -33.76
N LEU A 21 26.62 56.62 -34.64
CA LEU A 21 27.47 56.41 -35.86
C LEU A 21 29.01 56.24 -35.66
N GLY A 22 29.73 55.34 -36.36
CA GLY A 22 29.37 54.30 -37.36
C GLY A 22 30.58 53.65 -38.10
N THR A 23 30.31 52.89 -39.19
CA THR A 23 31.23 52.30 -40.22
C THR A 23 32.14 51.10 -39.83
N GLY A 24 32.45 50.12 -40.70
CA GLY A 24 31.90 49.76 -42.03
C GLY A 24 32.71 48.72 -42.86
N CYS A 25 32.02 47.83 -43.59
CA CYS A 25 32.29 47.09 -44.88
C CYS A 25 31.61 45.68 -44.84
N ALA A 26 30.58 45.31 -45.61
CA ALA A 26 30.43 45.13 -47.09
C ALA A 26 31.25 43.94 -47.64
N THR A 27 30.80 43.00 -48.51
CA THR A 27 29.53 42.65 -49.27
C THR A 27 29.68 41.17 -49.79
N PRO A 28 28.82 40.48 -50.61
CA PRO A 28 27.56 40.81 -51.35
C PRO A 28 26.37 39.79 -51.08
N PRO A 29 25.26 39.72 -51.88
CA PRO A 29 24.02 39.00 -51.49
C PRO A 29 23.40 37.96 -52.49
N PRO A 30 22.37 37.20 -52.06
CA PRO A 30 21.32 36.57 -52.89
C PRO A 30 19.89 37.16 -52.64
N PRO A 31 18.81 36.74 -53.35
CA PRO A 31 17.66 37.60 -53.66
C PRO A 31 16.46 37.58 -52.68
N GLN A 32 15.53 38.53 -52.89
CA GLN A 32 14.35 38.81 -52.05
C GLN A 32 13.08 38.03 -52.44
N ALA A 33 12.18 37.87 -51.46
CA ALA A 33 10.76 37.55 -51.63
C ALA A 33 9.93 38.43 -50.67
N GLU A 34 8.72 38.82 -51.07
CA GLU A 34 7.96 39.91 -50.44
C GLU A 34 6.94 39.48 -49.36
N THR A 35 6.43 40.50 -48.66
CA THR A 35 5.59 40.48 -47.44
C THR A 35 4.19 39.87 -47.61
N PRO A 36 3.65 39.13 -46.62
CA PRO A 36 2.23 38.76 -46.56
C PRO A 36 1.39 39.80 -45.78
N THR A 37 0.18 40.09 -46.29
CA THR A 37 -0.80 41.01 -45.68
C THR A 37 -2.12 40.26 -45.40
N GLN A 38 -2.75 40.57 -44.26
CA GLN A 38 -4.17 40.37 -43.82
C GLN A 38 -5.02 39.16 -44.30
N THR A 39 -5.75 38.59 -43.34
CA THR A 39 -6.79 37.54 -43.45
C THR A 39 -7.95 37.89 -44.41
N PRO A 40 -8.74 36.90 -44.87
CA PRO A 40 -10.07 36.75 -44.23
C PRO A 40 -10.59 35.31 -44.03
N GLN A 41 -11.44 35.14 -43.01
CA GLN A 41 -12.07 33.87 -42.57
C GLN A 41 -13.04 33.18 -43.58
N ARG A 42 -13.14 33.63 -44.83
CA ARG A 42 -14.26 33.27 -45.73
C ARG A 42 -14.19 31.90 -46.43
N GLU A 43 -13.08 31.18 -46.35
CA GLU A 43 -12.93 29.88 -47.02
C GLU A 43 -13.27 28.69 -46.12
N ARG A 44 -13.02 28.78 -44.81
CA ARG A 44 -13.33 27.69 -43.85
C ARG A 44 -14.81 27.53 -43.53
N GLU A 45 -15.63 28.53 -43.84
CA GLU A 45 -17.10 28.41 -43.74
C GLU A 45 -17.68 27.68 -44.97
N ARG A 46 -17.07 27.84 -46.16
CA ARG A 46 -17.54 27.20 -47.41
C ARG A 46 -17.32 25.69 -47.44
N GLU A 47 -16.16 25.22 -46.96
CA GLU A 47 -15.89 23.77 -46.86
C GLU A 47 -16.87 23.06 -45.91
N ARG A 48 -17.45 23.79 -44.95
CA ARG A 48 -18.40 23.24 -43.97
C ARG A 48 -19.86 23.25 -44.42
N GLU A 49 -20.19 23.98 -45.49
CA GLU A 49 -21.50 23.96 -46.15
C GLU A 49 -21.57 22.92 -47.27
N GLN A 50 -20.43 22.56 -47.86
CA GLN A 50 -20.38 21.68 -49.05
C GLN A 50 -20.45 20.18 -48.72
N GLU A 51 -20.14 19.76 -47.49
CA GLU A 51 -20.32 18.37 -47.01
C GLU A 51 -21.80 18.06 -46.63
N LYS A 52 -22.72 19.04 -46.76
CA LYS A 52 -24.13 18.92 -46.37
C LYS A 52 -25.10 18.76 -47.57
N GLN A 53 -24.58 18.51 -48.77
CA GLN A 53 -25.36 18.54 -50.03
C GLN A 53 -25.50 17.20 -50.77
N ASP A 54 -24.92 16.09 -50.28
CA ASP A 54 -24.96 14.80 -50.98
C ASP A 54 -25.54 13.66 -50.12
N GLN A 55 -26.87 13.68 -49.90
CA GLN A 55 -27.68 12.52 -49.53
C GLN A 55 -29.07 12.57 -50.21
N PRO A 56 -29.66 11.45 -50.69
CA PRO A 56 -30.88 11.49 -51.50
C PRO A 56 -32.19 11.34 -50.68
N GLU A 57 -33.15 12.22 -50.96
CA GLU A 57 -34.60 12.06 -50.76
C GLU A 57 -35.21 11.32 -51.97
N GLU A 58 -36.39 10.67 -51.97
CA GLU A 58 -37.36 10.18 -50.96
C GLU A 58 -38.22 9.08 -51.69
N PRO A 59 -39.33 8.52 -51.15
CA PRO A 59 -40.62 9.19 -51.36
C PRO A 59 -41.65 9.06 -50.22
N ARG A 60 -42.25 10.19 -49.85
CA ARG A 60 -43.49 10.31 -49.08
C ARG A 60 -44.71 9.74 -49.79
N MET A 61 -45.69 9.31 -48.99
CA MET A 61 -47.11 9.50 -49.28
C MET A 61 -47.77 10.34 -48.18
N ILE A 62 -48.81 11.10 -48.55
CA ILE A 62 -49.42 12.21 -47.78
C ILE A 62 -50.88 11.87 -47.37
N PRO A 63 -51.66 12.71 -46.63
CA PRO A 63 -52.47 12.22 -45.50
C PRO A 63 -53.98 12.37 -45.67
N ALA A 64 -54.77 11.90 -44.69
CA ALA A 64 -56.20 12.24 -44.56
C ALA A 64 -56.72 12.19 -43.10
N THR A 65 -57.61 13.14 -42.79
CA THR A 65 -58.57 13.24 -41.68
C THR A 65 -59.82 13.94 -42.26
N PRO A 66 -61.06 13.84 -41.70
CA PRO A 66 -61.41 13.85 -40.27
C PRO A 66 -62.65 12.98 -39.86
N THR A 67 -63.30 13.32 -38.73
CA THR A 67 -64.64 12.95 -38.19
C THR A 67 -64.80 11.70 -37.30
N GLY A 68 -65.55 11.87 -36.18
CA GLY A 68 -65.97 10.85 -35.19
C GLY A 68 -67.45 10.42 -35.38
N PRO A 69 -68.23 9.96 -34.36
CA PRO A 69 -68.03 10.10 -32.89
C PRO A 69 -68.20 8.81 -32.01
N GLU A 70 -67.71 8.88 -30.75
CA GLU A 70 -68.16 8.24 -29.45
C GLU A 70 -68.70 6.78 -29.34
N PRO A 71 -68.86 6.19 -28.11
CA PRO A 71 -68.42 6.61 -26.76
C PRO A 71 -67.53 5.56 -26.02
N GLY A 72 -66.82 5.92 -24.93
CA GLY A 72 -65.87 4.97 -24.31
C GLY A 72 -65.20 5.24 -22.94
N ILE A 73 -65.82 5.99 -22.02
CA ILE A 73 -65.64 5.85 -20.54
C ILE A 73 -64.22 6.07 -19.92
N THR A 74 -64.06 7.27 -19.33
CA THR A 74 -63.28 7.64 -18.12
C THR A 74 -61.75 7.84 -18.09
N SER A 75 -61.37 8.80 -17.25
CA SER A 75 -60.03 9.36 -16.94
C SER A 75 -59.01 8.40 -16.32
N PRO A 76 -57.70 8.75 -16.37
CA PRO A 76 -56.63 7.95 -15.77
C PRO A 76 -56.49 8.17 -14.26
N LEU A 77 -56.27 7.09 -13.51
CA LEU A 77 -55.75 7.02 -12.13
C LEU A 77 -55.46 5.54 -11.79
N PRO A 78 -54.63 5.21 -10.78
CA PRO A 78 -53.58 6.00 -10.14
C PRO A 78 -52.18 5.35 -10.28
N ALA A 79 -51.15 6.04 -9.79
CA ALA A 79 -49.86 5.39 -9.53
C ALA A 79 -50.05 4.22 -8.55
N THR A 80 -49.52 3.04 -8.89
CA THR A 80 -49.50 1.88 -7.98
C THR A 80 -48.26 1.96 -7.08
N PRO A 81 -48.39 2.26 -5.77
CA PRO A 81 -47.32 1.93 -4.83
C PRO A 81 -47.29 0.40 -4.64
N THR A 82 -46.15 -0.12 -4.19
CA THR A 82 -45.92 -1.54 -3.84
C THR A 82 -45.46 -2.44 -4.98
N ALA A 83 -44.19 -2.28 -5.35
CA ALA A 83 -43.30 -3.42 -5.56
C ALA A 83 -41.96 -3.18 -4.84
N SER A 84 -42.03 -2.80 -3.56
CA SER A 84 -40.85 -2.83 -2.68
C SER A 84 -40.44 -4.27 -2.47
N ILE A 85 -39.63 -4.82 -3.37
CA ILE A 85 -38.77 -5.96 -3.08
C ILE A 85 -37.62 -5.45 -2.21
N THR A 86 -37.97 -4.98 -1.00
CA THR A 86 -37.05 -4.99 0.13
C THR A 86 -36.79 -6.45 0.47
N GLY A 87 -35.93 -7.09 -0.32
CA GLY A 87 -35.26 -8.31 0.09
C GLY A 87 -34.56 -7.98 1.40
N THR A 88 -35.15 -8.43 2.51
CA THR A 88 -34.70 -8.06 3.84
C THR A 88 -33.27 -8.53 3.98
N ALA A 89 -32.33 -7.59 3.95
CA ALA A 89 -30.92 -7.91 4.06
C ALA A 89 -30.73 -8.76 5.32
N THR A 90 -30.26 -9.99 5.15
CA THR A 90 -29.99 -10.89 6.27
C THR A 90 -28.55 -10.74 6.73
N ALA A 91 -28.34 -10.83 8.05
CA ALA A 91 -27.02 -10.91 8.65
C ALA A 91 -26.27 -12.17 8.18
N PHE A 92 -24.94 -12.09 8.19
CA PHE A 92 -24.07 -13.21 7.83
C PHE A 92 -22.72 -13.12 8.56
N ALA A 93 -21.93 -14.17 8.44
CA ALA A 93 -20.63 -14.31 9.10
C ALA A 93 -19.64 -15.02 8.16
N THR A 94 -18.41 -14.52 8.09
CA THR A 94 -17.26 -15.25 7.52
C THR A 94 -16.39 -15.77 8.66
N LYS A 95 -15.32 -16.51 8.37
CA LYS A 95 -14.32 -16.87 9.39
C LYS A 95 -13.67 -15.66 10.09
N ASN A 96 -13.67 -14.50 9.44
CA ASN A 96 -12.93 -13.32 9.86
C ASN A 96 -13.80 -12.18 10.44
N ALA A 97 -15.13 -12.18 10.21
CA ALA A 97 -16.00 -11.07 10.60
C ALA A 97 -17.50 -11.44 10.64
N LEU A 98 -18.29 -10.63 11.36
CA LEU A 98 -19.75 -10.68 11.41
C LEU A 98 -20.34 -9.42 10.78
N TYR A 99 -21.43 -9.56 10.04
CA TYR A 99 -22.04 -8.48 9.25
C TYR A 99 -23.52 -8.33 9.60
N THR A 100 -23.88 -7.26 10.29
CA THR A 100 -25.27 -6.94 10.65
C THR A 100 -25.82 -5.86 9.72
N PRO A 101 -26.86 -6.11 8.92
CA PRO A 101 -27.48 -5.09 8.08
C PRO A 101 -28.17 -4.04 8.94
N VAL A 102 -28.00 -2.77 8.57
CA VAL A 102 -28.60 -1.61 9.26
C VAL A 102 -29.31 -0.70 8.27
N GLN A 103 -30.07 0.28 8.74
CA GLN A 103 -30.63 1.32 7.88
C GLN A 103 -29.60 2.47 7.75
N PHE A 104 -29.48 3.07 6.57
CA PHE A 104 -28.58 4.22 6.35
C PHE A 104 -28.80 5.34 7.37
N LYS A 105 -30.06 5.65 7.70
CA LYS A 105 -30.43 6.65 8.73
C LYS A 105 -29.95 6.34 10.15
N THR A 106 -29.51 5.10 10.42
CA THR A 106 -28.99 4.66 11.74
C THR A 106 -27.45 4.62 11.79
N VAL A 107 -26.77 4.93 10.69
CA VAL A 107 -25.31 5.05 10.65
C VAL A 107 -24.91 6.45 11.16
N PRO A 108 -24.13 6.57 12.25
CA PRO A 108 -23.75 7.86 12.82
C PRO A 108 -23.08 8.77 11.79
N GLY A 109 -23.58 10.00 11.66
CA GLY A 109 -23.03 10.99 10.73
C GLY A 109 -23.29 10.72 9.24
N TRP A 110 -24.00 9.66 8.85
CA TRP A 110 -24.32 9.41 7.44
C TRP A 110 -24.95 10.64 6.79
N THR A 111 -26.03 11.16 7.38
CA THR A 111 -26.80 12.32 6.87
C THR A 111 -26.01 13.62 6.80
N THR A 112 -24.93 13.75 7.56
CA THR A 112 -24.10 14.96 7.66
C THR A 112 -22.81 14.90 6.84
N ASP A 113 -22.34 13.72 6.45
CA ASP A 113 -21.16 13.57 5.59
C ASP A 113 -21.37 14.22 4.22
N ASP A 114 -20.37 14.94 3.72
CA ASP A 114 -20.33 15.35 2.31
C ASP A 114 -19.87 14.17 1.44
N VAL A 115 -20.84 13.36 1.03
CA VAL A 115 -20.62 12.23 0.12
C VAL A 115 -20.11 12.65 -1.27
N SER A 116 -20.16 13.94 -1.65
CA SER A 116 -19.65 14.40 -2.94
C SER A 116 -18.12 14.31 -3.04
N GLU A 117 -17.41 14.55 -1.93
CA GLU A 117 -15.96 14.35 -1.84
C GLU A 117 -15.56 12.88 -2.09
N SER A 118 -16.45 11.94 -1.73
CA SER A 118 -16.24 10.49 -1.96
C SER A 118 -16.44 10.08 -3.43
N TRP A 119 -17.04 10.94 -4.26
CA TRP A 119 -17.57 10.54 -5.57
C TRP A 119 -16.48 10.23 -6.58
N GLU A 120 -15.43 11.05 -6.64
CA GLU A 120 -14.28 10.76 -7.51
C GLU A 120 -13.55 9.49 -7.06
N ALA A 121 -13.46 9.22 -5.76
CA ALA A 121 -12.91 7.95 -5.28
C ALA A 121 -13.78 6.77 -5.78
N PHE A 122 -15.10 6.83 -5.61
CA PHE A 122 -16.00 5.77 -6.08
C PHE A 122 -15.91 5.55 -7.60
N LYS A 123 -15.94 6.62 -8.41
CA LYS A 123 -15.78 6.52 -9.87
C LYS A 123 -14.44 5.93 -10.29
N LYS A 124 -13.35 6.24 -9.59
CA LYS A 124 -12.05 5.58 -9.81
C LYS A 124 -12.14 4.08 -9.54
N SER A 125 -12.75 3.63 -8.44
CA SER A 125 -12.95 2.19 -8.16
C SER A 125 -13.71 1.49 -9.30
N CYS A 126 -14.70 2.17 -9.90
CA CYS A 126 -15.45 1.63 -11.03
C CYS A 126 -14.64 1.38 -12.30
N SER A 127 -13.45 1.96 -12.49
CA SER A 127 -12.59 1.62 -13.65
C SER A 127 -12.08 0.17 -13.61
N VAL A 128 -11.97 -0.40 -12.39
CA VAL A 128 -11.61 -1.81 -12.15
C VAL A 128 -12.87 -2.65 -11.92
N LEU A 129 -13.82 -2.13 -11.15
CA LEU A 129 -14.97 -2.91 -10.70
C LEU A 129 -16.11 -3.03 -11.74
N ALA A 130 -16.24 -2.15 -12.74
CA ALA A 130 -17.38 -2.21 -13.66
C ALA A 130 -17.47 -3.51 -14.50
N ALA A 131 -16.37 -4.25 -14.65
CA ALA A 131 -16.36 -5.57 -15.29
C ALA A 131 -16.83 -6.72 -14.37
N LYS A 132 -17.00 -6.46 -13.07
CA LYS A 132 -17.40 -7.47 -12.07
C LYS A 132 -18.92 -7.55 -11.97
N PRO A 133 -19.54 -8.75 -12.02
CA PRO A 133 -20.99 -8.89 -12.17
C PRO A 133 -21.84 -8.10 -11.16
N ALA A 134 -21.45 -8.10 -9.88
CA ALA A 134 -22.19 -7.40 -8.83
C ALA A 134 -21.92 -5.88 -8.76
N TRP A 135 -20.88 -5.39 -9.44
CA TRP A 135 -20.48 -3.98 -9.45
C TRP A 135 -20.84 -3.25 -10.75
N ALA A 136 -21.07 -4.00 -11.84
CA ALA A 136 -21.45 -3.48 -13.14
C ALA A 136 -22.67 -2.54 -13.09
N ALA A 137 -23.74 -2.94 -12.39
CA ALA A 137 -24.95 -2.12 -12.28
C ALA A 137 -24.74 -0.81 -11.50
N PRO A 138 -24.21 -0.80 -10.25
CA PRO A 138 -23.84 0.45 -9.57
C PRO A 138 -22.88 1.34 -10.38
N CYS A 139 -21.87 0.75 -11.04
CA CYS A 139 -20.91 1.50 -11.85
C CYS A 139 -21.43 1.99 -13.20
N ALA A 140 -22.57 1.47 -13.68
CA ALA A 140 -23.31 2.03 -14.80
C ALA A 140 -24.22 3.17 -14.32
N ALA A 141 -24.96 2.97 -13.23
CA ALA A 141 -25.88 3.95 -12.65
C ALA A 141 -25.18 5.24 -12.17
N SER A 142 -23.91 5.17 -11.76
CA SER A 142 -23.13 6.35 -11.36
C SER A 142 -22.81 7.32 -12.50
N ARG A 143 -22.83 6.88 -13.76
CA ARG A 143 -22.38 7.69 -14.91
C ARG A 143 -23.25 8.92 -15.18
N GLY A 144 -24.54 8.86 -14.81
CA GLY A 144 -25.50 9.94 -15.01
C GLY A 144 -25.54 11.00 -13.89
N ILE A 145 -24.71 10.88 -12.85
CA ILE A 145 -24.83 11.69 -11.63
C ILE A 145 -23.71 12.74 -11.58
N SER A 146 -24.12 14.00 -11.53
CA SER A 146 -23.20 15.14 -11.36
C SER A 146 -22.41 15.03 -10.05
N ALA A 147 -21.10 15.22 -10.13
CA ALA A 147 -20.20 15.22 -8.98
C ALA A 147 -20.53 16.29 -7.93
N THR A 148 -21.21 17.37 -8.31
CA THR A 148 -21.61 18.45 -7.40
C THR A 148 -22.97 18.23 -6.72
N ASN A 149 -23.72 17.18 -7.10
CA ASN A 149 -25.06 16.92 -6.55
C ASN A 149 -24.99 15.91 -5.39
N ALA A 150 -24.57 16.37 -4.21
CA ALA A 150 -24.45 15.55 -3.01
C ALA A 150 -25.76 14.79 -2.65
N ALA A 151 -26.93 15.37 -2.91
CA ALA A 151 -28.22 14.72 -2.67
C ALA A 151 -28.46 13.52 -3.61
N ALA A 152 -28.15 13.67 -4.91
CA ALA A 152 -28.24 12.57 -5.88
C ALA A 152 -27.19 11.49 -5.61
N ILE A 153 -25.98 11.88 -5.19
CA ILE A 153 -24.89 10.95 -4.82
C ILE A 153 -25.27 10.14 -3.56
N ARG A 154 -25.80 10.80 -2.52
CA ARG A 154 -26.33 10.15 -1.32
C ARG A 154 -27.41 9.14 -1.68
N ARG A 155 -28.39 9.59 -2.46
CA ARG A 155 -29.48 8.74 -2.93
C ARG A 155 -28.97 7.56 -3.75
N PHE A 156 -27.95 7.73 -4.58
CA PHE A 156 -27.34 6.63 -5.33
C PHE A 156 -26.80 5.53 -4.41
N PHE A 157 -26.10 5.87 -3.33
CA PHE A 157 -25.63 4.86 -2.38
C PHE A 157 -26.79 4.16 -1.67
N GLU A 158 -27.82 4.91 -1.27
CA GLU A 158 -29.03 4.37 -0.64
C GLU A 158 -29.85 3.47 -1.58
N ASP A 159 -29.93 3.81 -2.87
CA ASP A 159 -30.68 3.08 -3.89
C ASP A 159 -29.91 1.85 -4.42
N ASN A 160 -28.57 1.88 -4.49
CA ASN A 160 -27.77 0.79 -5.08
C ASN A 160 -27.10 -0.17 -4.08
N PHE A 161 -26.95 0.22 -2.81
CA PHE A 161 -26.20 -0.57 -1.82
C PHE A 161 -27.03 -0.94 -0.58
N THR A 162 -26.61 -2.01 0.09
CA THR A 162 -27.03 -2.38 1.43
C THR A 162 -25.88 -2.13 2.39
N VAL A 163 -26.13 -1.40 3.48
CA VAL A 163 -25.11 -1.12 4.50
C VAL A 163 -25.13 -2.18 5.61
N TYR A 164 -23.95 -2.71 5.90
CA TYR A 164 -23.71 -3.71 6.95
C TYR A 164 -22.71 -3.17 7.97
N GLN A 165 -23.08 -3.13 9.25
CA GLN A 165 -22.14 -2.92 10.34
C GLN A 165 -21.19 -4.12 10.40
N ILE A 166 -19.89 -3.84 10.34
CA ILE A 166 -18.84 -4.84 10.51
C ILE A 166 -18.58 -5.02 12.00
N ARG A 167 -18.51 -6.27 12.45
CA ARG A 167 -18.14 -6.64 13.82
C ARG A 167 -17.06 -7.70 13.79
N ASN A 168 -16.21 -7.69 14.81
CA ASN A 168 -15.21 -8.73 15.03
C ASN A 168 -15.89 -10.06 15.38
N VAL A 169 -15.15 -11.17 15.28
CA VAL A 169 -15.67 -12.53 15.56
C VAL A 169 -16.12 -12.72 17.02
N ASP A 170 -15.55 -11.96 17.95
CA ASP A 170 -15.96 -11.86 19.36
C ASP A 170 -17.25 -11.03 19.58
N ARG A 171 -17.88 -10.59 18.48
CA ARG A 171 -19.07 -9.74 18.42
C ARG A 171 -18.86 -8.28 18.83
N THR A 172 -17.64 -7.83 19.12
CA THR A 172 -17.38 -6.39 19.34
C THR A 172 -17.50 -5.60 18.04
N SER A 173 -18.05 -4.38 18.10
CA SER A 173 -18.17 -3.46 16.95
C SER A 173 -17.05 -2.41 16.89
N ARG A 174 -16.17 -2.39 17.90
CA ARG A 174 -15.07 -1.43 18.02
C ARG A 174 -13.78 -2.05 17.53
N GLY A 175 -13.02 -1.28 16.77
CA GLY A 175 -11.66 -1.60 16.39
C GLY A 175 -10.81 -0.35 16.25
N VAL A 176 -9.90 -0.31 15.28
CA VAL A 176 -8.85 0.73 15.21
C VAL A 176 -8.71 1.33 13.82
N LEU A 177 -8.85 2.66 13.78
CA LEU A 177 -8.46 3.50 12.65
C LEU A 177 -7.05 4.06 12.90
N THR A 178 -6.12 3.81 11.97
CA THR A 178 -4.80 4.45 11.95
C THR A 178 -4.69 5.40 10.74
N GLY A 179 -3.57 6.09 10.57
CA GLY A 179 -3.33 6.95 9.41
C GLY A 179 -2.07 6.60 8.63
N TYR A 180 -2.12 6.85 7.31
CA TYR A 180 -1.01 6.75 6.38
C TYR A 180 -1.06 7.90 5.34
N TYR A 181 0.05 8.11 4.63
CA TYR A 181 0.25 9.24 3.71
C TYR A 181 1.24 8.87 2.59
N GLU A 182 1.34 9.69 1.55
CA GLU A 182 2.43 9.60 0.57
C GLU A 182 3.58 10.55 0.99
N PRO A 183 4.74 10.03 1.43
CA PRO A 183 5.87 10.84 1.84
C PRO A 183 6.52 11.55 0.66
N VAL A 184 7.04 12.74 0.94
CA VAL A 184 7.82 13.55 0.02
C VAL A 184 9.19 13.77 0.65
N MET A 185 10.27 13.45 -0.06
CA MET A 185 11.64 13.58 0.43
C MET A 185 12.58 14.04 -0.68
N ARG A 186 13.81 14.46 -0.31
CA ARG A 186 14.86 14.81 -1.29
C ARG A 186 15.70 13.59 -1.65
N GLY A 187 16.12 13.51 -2.91
CA GLY A 187 16.97 12.44 -3.40
C GLY A 187 17.74 12.80 -4.67
N SER A 188 18.45 11.81 -5.21
CA SER A 188 19.27 11.91 -6.42
C SER A 188 19.14 10.64 -7.27
N ARG A 189 19.40 10.74 -8.58
CA ARG A 189 19.58 9.56 -9.45
C ARG A 189 20.97 8.94 -9.34
N ARG A 190 21.94 9.67 -8.77
CA ARG A 190 23.34 9.26 -8.59
C ARG A 190 23.65 9.15 -7.11
N TYR A 191 24.46 8.16 -6.76
CA TYR A 191 25.06 8.05 -5.43
C TYR A 191 26.06 9.20 -5.25
N ASP A 192 25.81 10.07 -4.28
CA ASP A 192 26.68 11.17 -3.90
C ASP A 192 26.20 11.72 -2.54
N PRO A 193 27.05 11.93 -1.52
CA PRO A 193 26.62 12.47 -0.23
C PRO A 193 25.81 13.79 -0.37
N PRO A 194 24.67 13.95 0.31
CA PRO A 194 24.12 13.08 1.36
C PRO A 194 23.27 11.89 0.83
N TYR A 195 23.02 11.80 -0.48
CA TYR A 195 22.17 10.79 -1.10
C TYR A 195 22.89 9.45 -1.26
N VAL A 196 22.99 8.71 -0.15
CA VAL A 196 23.73 7.44 -0.07
C VAL A 196 22.85 6.19 0.08
N TYR A 197 21.59 6.35 0.50
CA TYR A 197 20.68 5.22 0.77
C TYR A 197 19.91 4.81 -0.49
N PRO A 198 20.14 3.61 -1.07
CA PRO A 198 19.53 3.21 -2.33
C PRO A 198 18.06 2.84 -2.17
N VAL A 199 17.23 3.29 -3.11
CA VAL A 199 15.84 2.85 -3.24
C VAL A 199 15.76 1.77 -4.31
N TYR A 200 15.62 0.52 -3.89
CA TYR A 200 15.60 -0.64 -4.79
C TYR A 200 14.24 -0.84 -5.47
N GLY A 201 14.29 -1.20 -6.75
CA GLY A 201 13.18 -1.86 -7.45
C GLY A 201 13.23 -3.38 -7.27
N VAL A 202 12.30 -4.09 -7.92
CA VAL A 202 12.19 -5.56 -7.78
C VAL A 202 13.51 -6.25 -8.18
N PRO A 203 14.09 -7.09 -7.30
CA PRO A 203 15.35 -7.78 -7.60
C PRO A 203 15.23 -8.71 -8.80
N ARG A 204 16.35 -8.90 -9.50
CA ARG A 204 16.38 -9.67 -10.75
C ARG A 204 16.30 -11.17 -10.52
N ASP A 205 16.90 -11.61 -9.40
CA ASP A 205 17.04 -12.98 -8.92
C ASP A 205 15.85 -13.47 -8.07
N MET A 206 14.88 -12.60 -7.76
CA MET A 206 13.69 -12.97 -7.01
C MET A 206 12.82 -13.94 -7.82
N LEU A 207 12.50 -15.06 -7.18
CA LEU A 207 11.66 -16.13 -7.71
C LEU A 207 10.34 -16.22 -6.94
N PHE A 208 9.32 -16.76 -7.59
CA PHE A 208 7.96 -16.85 -7.07
C PHE A 208 7.43 -18.28 -7.12
N LEU A 209 6.87 -18.75 -6.01
CA LEU A 209 6.18 -20.05 -5.92
C LEU A 209 4.74 -19.81 -5.48
N ASP A 210 3.75 -20.16 -6.31
CA ASP A 210 2.33 -20.15 -5.93
C ASP A 210 2.07 -21.27 -4.91
N SER A 211 1.77 -20.93 -3.65
CA SER A 211 1.68 -21.90 -2.55
C SER A 211 0.63 -22.99 -2.79
N ARG A 212 -0.39 -22.70 -3.60
CA ARG A 212 -1.45 -23.65 -3.99
C ARG A 212 -0.94 -24.77 -4.90
N LYS A 213 0.30 -24.68 -5.40
CA LYS A 213 0.99 -25.70 -6.21
C LYS A 213 1.98 -26.54 -5.40
N LEU A 214 2.12 -26.29 -4.09
CA LEU A 214 2.92 -27.14 -3.21
C LEU A 214 2.21 -28.48 -2.99
N PRO A 215 2.94 -29.60 -2.93
CA PRO A 215 2.38 -30.84 -2.40
C PRO A 215 2.05 -30.67 -0.90
N PRO A 216 1.09 -31.44 -0.36
CA PRO A 216 0.90 -31.55 1.08
C PRO A 216 2.23 -31.91 1.77
N GLY A 217 2.51 -31.33 2.93
CA GLY A 217 3.76 -31.61 3.65
C GLY A 217 5.02 -30.93 3.10
N ALA A 218 4.95 -30.10 2.05
CA ALA A 218 6.15 -29.48 1.41
C ALA A 218 7.04 -28.60 2.32
N ARG A 219 6.62 -28.28 3.55
CA ARG A 219 7.45 -27.61 4.57
C ARG A 219 8.22 -28.56 5.49
N SER A 220 7.76 -29.80 5.62
CA SER A 220 8.37 -30.86 6.43
C SER A 220 9.10 -31.92 5.59
N GLU A 221 8.69 -32.10 4.33
CA GLU A 221 9.22 -33.12 3.42
C GLU A 221 10.17 -32.51 2.37
N PRO A 222 11.29 -33.19 2.03
CA PRO A 222 12.21 -32.76 0.96
C PRO A 222 11.51 -32.65 -0.41
N THR A 223 11.05 -31.46 -0.74
CA THR A 223 10.46 -31.16 -2.04
C THR A 223 11.57 -30.75 -3.01
N MET A 224 11.60 -31.32 -4.21
CA MET A 224 12.50 -30.86 -5.27
C MET A 224 11.75 -29.91 -6.20
N ALA A 225 12.43 -28.90 -6.74
CA ALA A 225 11.84 -27.91 -7.62
C ALA A 225 12.79 -27.50 -8.75
N ARG A 226 12.24 -26.94 -9.83
CA ARG A 226 13.00 -26.31 -10.91
C ARG A 226 12.53 -24.87 -11.13
N VAL A 227 13.32 -24.07 -11.84
CA VAL A 227 13.01 -22.67 -12.15
C VAL A 227 12.64 -22.52 -13.63
N GLU A 228 11.48 -21.90 -13.89
CA GLU A 228 11.02 -21.47 -15.22
C GLU A 228 10.92 -19.95 -15.26
N GLY A 229 11.93 -19.29 -15.85
CA GLY A 229 12.02 -17.83 -15.82
C GLY A 229 12.19 -17.32 -14.38
N ARG A 230 11.10 -16.81 -13.79
CA ARG A 230 11.03 -16.45 -12.34
C ARG A 230 10.08 -17.32 -11.52
N THR A 231 9.46 -18.34 -12.11
CA THR A 231 8.53 -19.22 -11.40
C THR A 231 9.25 -20.46 -10.88
N VAL A 232 9.07 -20.78 -9.61
CA VAL A 232 9.49 -22.05 -9.02
C VAL A 232 8.38 -23.07 -9.22
N VAL A 233 8.73 -24.21 -9.80
CA VAL A 233 7.81 -25.31 -10.08
C VAL A 233 8.22 -26.53 -9.26
N PRO A 234 7.45 -26.91 -8.22
CA PRO A 234 7.63 -28.17 -7.52
C PRO A 234 7.58 -29.37 -8.48
N LEU A 235 8.44 -30.35 -8.24
CA LEU A 235 8.53 -31.59 -9.02
C LEU A 235 7.94 -32.76 -8.25
N THR A 236 7.17 -33.58 -8.97
CA THR A 236 6.82 -34.93 -8.54
C THR A 236 7.97 -35.89 -8.86
N ALA A 237 8.02 -37.05 -8.19
CA ALA A 237 9.03 -38.08 -8.44
C ALA A 237 9.16 -38.47 -9.92
N LEU A 238 8.04 -38.56 -10.65
CA LEU A 238 8.00 -38.87 -12.09
C LEU A 238 8.61 -37.77 -12.99
N SER A 239 8.62 -36.52 -12.52
CA SER A 239 9.14 -35.36 -13.27
C SER A 239 10.67 -35.22 -13.11
N MET A 240 11.23 -35.76 -12.04
CA MET A 240 12.66 -35.67 -11.71
C MET A 240 13.57 -36.30 -12.77
N SER A 241 13.20 -37.46 -13.31
CA SER A 241 14.06 -38.25 -14.24
C SER A 241 14.36 -37.56 -15.58
N ARG A 242 13.73 -36.42 -15.88
CA ARG A 242 13.97 -35.61 -17.09
C ARG A 242 14.37 -34.16 -16.78
N ALA A 243 14.36 -33.75 -15.52
CA ALA A 243 14.57 -32.37 -15.13
C ALA A 243 16.07 -32.03 -15.03
N LYS A 244 16.47 -30.93 -15.69
CA LYS A 244 17.78 -30.29 -15.50
C LYS A 244 17.60 -29.06 -14.61
N ASN A 245 18.66 -28.65 -13.92
CA ASN A 245 18.65 -27.53 -12.96
C ASN A 245 17.57 -27.72 -11.88
N VAL A 246 17.68 -28.84 -11.16
CA VAL A 246 16.80 -29.18 -10.04
C VAL A 246 17.47 -28.73 -8.74
N TYR A 247 16.68 -28.13 -7.86
CA TYR A 247 17.08 -27.60 -6.57
C TYR A 247 16.25 -28.23 -5.46
N ALA A 248 16.85 -28.43 -4.29
CA ALA A 248 16.08 -28.75 -3.09
C ALA A 248 15.31 -27.49 -2.64
N LEU A 249 14.01 -27.61 -2.47
CA LEU A 249 13.13 -26.53 -2.03
C LEU A 249 13.16 -26.45 -0.49
N ASP A 250 13.50 -25.27 0.00
CA ASP A 250 13.52 -24.92 1.41
C ASP A 250 12.65 -23.67 1.58
N LEU A 251 11.51 -23.82 2.26
CA LEU A 251 10.55 -22.73 2.41
C LEU A 251 10.78 -21.90 3.67
N GLY A 252 11.59 -22.40 4.61
CA GLY A 252 11.84 -21.82 5.93
C GLY A 252 10.62 -21.08 6.51
N ASN A 253 10.85 -19.85 6.95
CA ASN A 253 9.84 -18.94 7.49
C ASN A 253 9.19 -18.02 6.43
N SER A 254 9.31 -18.33 5.12
CA SER A 254 8.64 -17.54 4.09
C SER A 254 7.12 -17.73 4.19
N ILE A 255 6.37 -16.63 4.21
CA ILE A 255 4.92 -16.62 4.32
C ILE A 255 4.33 -16.25 2.95
N PRO A 256 3.32 -16.99 2.43
CA PRO A 256 2.70 -16.63 1.16
C PRO A 256 1.97 -15.29 1.32
N ASP A 257 2.08 -14.40 0.34
CA ASP A 257 1.28 -13.19 0.36
C ASP A 257 -0.21 -13.54 0.29
N ILE A 258 -1.01 -12.91 1.15
CA ILE A 258 -2.43 -13.24 1.26
C ILE A 258 -3.24 -12.97 -0.01
N ARG A 259 -2.79 -12.06 -0.88
CA ARG A 259 -3.52 -11.68 -2.10
C ARG A 259 -3.14 -12.58 -3.27
N ASP A 260 -1.85 -12.70 -3.55
CA ASP A 260 -1.37 -13.43 -4.74
C ASP A 260 -0.94 -14.89 -4.48
N LYS A 261 -0.93 -15.30 -3.21
CA LYS A 261 -0.57 -16.63 -2.71
C LYS A 261 0.87 -17.05 -2.99
N LYS A 262 1.76 -16.14 -3.42
CA LYS A 262 3.13 -16.50 -3.76
C LYS A 262 4.08 -16.38 -2.56
N LEU A 263 4.98 -17.34 -2.45
CA LEU A 263 6.22 -17.25 -1.68
C LEU A 263 7.27 -16.52 -2.51
N ARG A 264 8.11 -15.70 -1.87
CA ARG A 264 9.24 -15.02 -2.50
C ARG A 264 10.54 -15.72 -2.09
N LEU A 265 11.25 -16.23 -3.09
CA LEU A 265 12.35 -17.19 -2.95
C LEU A 265 13.54 -16.75 -3.82
N ARG A 266 14.71 -17.39 -3.63
CA ARG A 266 15.90 -17.23 -4.48
C ARG A 266 16.68 -18.55 -4.57
N VAL A 267 17.57 -18.67 -5.55
CA VAL A 267 18.55 -19.77 -5.58
C VAL A 267 19.71 -19.46 -4.61
N ALA A 268 20.16 -20.47 -3.88
CA ALA A 268 21.34 -20.46 -3.03
C ALA A 268 22.07 -21.81 -3.17
N GLY A 269 23.12 -21.85 -4.00
CA GLY A 269 23.79 -23.10 -4.35
C GLY A 269 22.81 -24.11 -4.99
N GLY A 270 22.77 -25.34 -4.45
CA GLY A 270 21.83 -26.39 -4.88
C GLY A 270 20.41 -26.29 -4.28
N ARG A 271 20.06 -25.18 -3.62
CA ARG A 271 18.76 -24.98 -2.95
C ARG A 271 18.00 -23.79 -3.53
N ILE A 272 16.68 -23.83 -3.41
CA ILE A 272 15.80 -22.65 -3.48
C ILE A 272 15.37 -22.35 -2.05
N VAL A 273 15.67 -21.15 -1.57
CA VAL A 273 15.48 -20.70 -0.17
C VAL A 273 14.60 -19.44 -0.14
N PRO A 274 14.11 -18.97 1.03
CA PRO A 274 13.47 -17.66 1.15
C PRO A 274 14.33 -16.53 0.57
N TYR A 275 13.68 -15.46 0.10
CA TYR A 275 14.41 -14.27 -0.34
C TYR A 275 15.20 -13.62 0.82
N LEU A 276 16.00 -12.60 0.53
CA LEU A 276 16.82 -11.92 1.54
C LEU A 276 15.97 -11.11 2.52
N SER A 277 16.31 -11.16 3.81
CA SER A 277 15.73 -10.27 4.84
C SER A 277 16.25 -8.84 4.70
N ARG A 278 15.55 -7.85 5.28
CA ARG A 278 16.03 -6.45 5.35
C ARG A 278 17.49 -6.35 5.78
N ALA A 279 17.86 -7.04 6.85
CA ALA A 279 19.22 -6.97 7.39
C ALA A 279 20.28 -7.56 6.45
N GLN A 280 19.91 -8.43 5.52
CA GLN A 280 20.80 -8.90 4.45
C GLN A 280 20.85 -7.91 3.29
N ILE A 281 19.70 -7.33 2.91
CA ILE A 281 19.56 -6.33 1.83
C ILE A 281 20.35 -5.03 2.14
N GLU A 282 20.30 -4.55 3.39
CA GLU A 282 21.00 -3.32 3.79
C GLU A 282 22.52 -3.53 3.94
N ARG A 283 23.00 -4.76 4.17
CA ARG A 283 24.44 -5.07 4.30
C ARG A 283 25.13 -5.37 2.97
N GLY A 284 24.42 -5.96 2.01
CA GLY A 284 25.00 -6.39 0.73
C GLY A 284 24.23 -5.83 -0.46
N ARG A 285 24.96 -5.27 -1.44
CA ARG A 285 24.35 -4.74 -2.69
C ARG A 285 23.73 -5.90 -3.50
N ILE A 286 22.43 -6.09 -3.32
CA ILE A 286 21.61 -7.10 -4.02
C ILE A 286 21.57 -6.85 -5.54
N ASP A 287 21.26 -7.88 -6.35
CA ASP A 287 21.02 -7.71 -7.80
C ASP A 287 19.62 -7.11 -8.04
N ALA A 288 19.47 -5.83 -7.70
CA ALA A 288 18.27 -5.06 -7.91
C ALA A 288 18.58 -3.72 -8.60
N PRO A 289 17.68 -3.19 -9.45
CA PRO A 289 17.83 -1.86 -10.00
C PRO A 289 17.70 -0.81 -8.89
N VAL A 290 18.66 0.10 -8.76
CA VAL A 290 18.53 1.27 -7.90
C VAL A 290 17.77 2.35 -8.67
N LEU A 291 16.64 2.80 -8.12
CA LEU A 291 15.73 3.75 -8.76
C LEU A 291 16.08 5.21 -8.41
N ALA A 292 16.57 5.41 -7.19
CA ALA A 292 17.04 6.67 -6.65
C ALA A 292 17.95 6.41 -5.44
N TYR A 293 18.62 7.45 -4.97
CA TYR A 293 19.28 7.50 -3.67
C TYR A 293 18.64 8.61 -2.84
N VAL A 294 18.45 8.38 -1.54
CA VAL A 294 17.87 9.35 -0.60
C VAL A 294 18.84 9.64 0.54
N ALA A 295 18.61 10.74 1.25
CA ALA A 295 19.51 11.23 2.31
C ALA A 295 19.14 10.74 3.72
N ASP A 296 17.90 10.28 3.94
CA ASP A 296 17.43 9.85 5.26
C ASP A 296 16.84 8.42 5.19
N PRO A 297 17.48 7.42 5.84
CA PRO A 297 16.99 6.05 5.84
C PRO A 297 15.68 5.90 6.63
N ALA A 298 15.38 6.82 7.55
CA ALA A 298 14.12 6.83 8.28
C ALA A 298 12.94 7.22 7.40
N MET A 299 13.14 8.16 6.46
CA MET A 299 12.14 8.50 5.46
C MET A 299 12.01 7.39 4.41
N LEU A 300 13.11 6.71 4.04
CA LEU A 300 13.07 5.52 3.18
C LEU A 300 12.24 4.39 3.81
N TYR A 301 12.50 4.06 5.07
CA TYR A 301 11.72 3.07 5.82
C TYR A 301 10.27 3.49 5.98
N SER A 302 10.01 4.78 6.28
CA SER A 302 8.64 5.33 6.29
C SER A 302 7.93 5.08 4.96
N MET A 303 8.60 5.36 3.83
CA MET A 303 8.09 5.13 2.46
C MET A 303 7.83 3.65 2.18
N GLN A 304 8.64 2.73 2.72
CA GLN A 304 8.38 1.29 2.66
C GLN A 304 7.12 0.90 3.45
N LEU A 305 6.90 1.50 4.64
CA LEU A 305 5.69 1.28 5.45
C LEU A 305 4.43 1.91 4.85
N GLN A 306 4.58 3.00 4.07
CA GLN A 306 3.49 3.65 3.34
C GLN A 306 3.21 2.98 1.97
N GLY A 307 4.18 2.27 1.39
CA GLY A 307 4.06 1.58 0.09
C GLY A 307 4.22 2.47 -1.15
N ALA A 308 4.37 3.79 -1.00
CA ALA A 308 4.59 4.73 -2.10
C ALA A 308 5.34 5.98 -1.60
N GLY A 309 5.84 6.82 -2.51
CA GLY A 309 6.45 8.11 -2.16
C GLY A 309 6.91 8.94 -3.36
N LYS A 310 7.21 10.22 -3.11
CA LYS A 310 7.78 11.16 -4.07
C LYS A 310 9.18 11.59 -3.65
N ILE A 311 10.13 11.52 -4.58
CA ILE A 311 11.51 11.96 -4.39
C ILE A 311 11.76 13.18 -5.27
N ILE A 312 11.94 14.34 -4.64
CA ILE A 312 12.31 15.60 -5.29
C ILE A 312 13.82 15.58 -5.58
N LEU A 313 14.20 15.82 -6.83
CA LEU A 313 15.60 15.86 -7.26
C LEU A 313 16.28 17.19 -6.91
N PRO A 314 17.62 17.31 -7.05
CA PRO A 314 18.34 18.51 -6.63
C PRO A 314 17.96 19.80 -7.39
N ASP A 315 17.38 19.68 -8.59
CA ASP A 315 16.84 20.80 -9.38
C ASP A 315 15.57 21.42 -8.76
N GLY A 316 14.95 20.77 -7.77
CA GLY A 316 13.75 21.24 -7.08
C GLY A 316 12.45 21.11 -7.89
N THR A 317 12.51 20.69 -9.16
CA THR A 317 11.37 20.62 -10.07
C THR A 317 11.10 19.20 -10.58
N SER A 318 12.13 18.37 -10.74
CA SER A 318 11.97 16.99 -11.19
C SER A 318 11.61 16.07 -10.03
N VAL A 319 10.57 15.25 -10.22
CA VAL A 319 10.10 14.27 -9.24
C VAL A 319 10.30 12.85 -9.77
N ILE A 320 10.88 11.98 -8.96
CA ILE A 320 10.76 10.52 -9.14
C ILE A 320 9.63 10.06 -8.22
N ARG A 321 8.50 9.66 -8.82
CA ARG A 321 7.39 9.06 -8.08
C ARG A 321 7.52 7.54 -8.08
N LEU A 322 7.38 6.96 -6.90
CA LEU A 322 7.54 5.53 -6.66
C LEU A 322 6.26 4.95 -6.07
N ALA A 323 5.86 3.79 -6.57
CA ALA A 323 4.79 2.98 -6.02
C ALA A 323 5.30 1.57 -5.69
N TYR A 324 4.58 0.87 -4.82
CA TYR A 324 4.82 -0.53 -4.51
C TYR A 324 4.95 -1.37 -5.79
N ALA A 325 5.94 -2.26 -5.79
CA ALA A 325 6.13 -3.25 -6.83
C ALA A 325 6.15 -4.67 -6.26
N GLU A 326 6.90 -4.90 -5.18
CA GLU A 326 7.03 -6.24 -4.56
C GLU A 326 7.53 -6.15 -3.10
N GLN A 327 7.46 -7.25 -2.37
CA GLN A 327 8.00 -7.42 -1.01
C GLN A 327 8.78 -8.74 -0.88
N ASN A 328 9.67 -8.86 0.11
CA ASN A 328 10.60 -9.98 0.24
C ASN A 328 10.03 -11.29 0.83
N GLY A 329 8.75 -11.34 1.17
CA GLY A 329 8.08 -12.56 1.67
C GLY A 329 8.22 -12.81 3.18
N PHE A 330 8.71 -11.84 3.95
CA PHE A 330 8.76 -11.89 5.41
C PHE A 330 7.64 -11.07 6.07
N ALA A 331 7.18 -11.55 7.23
CA ALA A 331 6.26 -10.82 8.08
C ALA A 331 6.83 -9.44 8.48
N PHE A 332 5.97 -8.42 8.44
CA PHE A 332 6.26 -7.10 8.98
C PHE A 332 6.32 -7.16 10.52
N ASN A 333 7.48 -6.87 11.09
CA ASN A 333 7.72 -6.93 12.54
C ASN A 333 8.58 -5.72 12.99
N PRO A 334 8.01 -4.51 13.04
CA PRO A 334 8.76 -3.30 13.35
C PRO A 334 9.25 -3.31 14.80
N PRO A 335 10.49 -2.87 15.09
CA PRO A 335 10.96 -2.68 16.46
C PRO A 335 10.19 -1.54 17.14
N VAL A 336 9.18 -1.89 17.95
CA VAL A 336 8.41 -0.90 18.71
C VAL A 336 9.30 -0.30 19.80
N ALA A 337 9.40 1.03 19.84
CA ALA A 337 10.20 1.73 20.83
C ALA A 337 9.58 1.63 22.23
N THR A 338 10.45 1.47 23.24
CA THR A 338 10.10 1.54 24.65
C THR A 338 10.56 2.88 25.24
N ALA A 339 10.23 3.13 26.51
CA ALA A 339 10.72 4.29 27.24
C ALA A 339 12.26 4.28 27.41
N GLN A 340 12.88 3.10 27.32
CA GLN A 340 14.32 2.87 27.44
C GLN A 340 15.06 2.90 26.09
N THR A 341 14.34 2.91 24.96
CA THR A 341 14.94 3.00 23.62
C THR A 341 15.70 4.31 23.44
N LYS A 342 17.03 4.19 23.28
CA LYS A 342 17.93 5.27 22.83
C LYS A 342 18.07 5.22 21.30
N GLY A 343 18.37 6.36 20.68
CA GLY A 343 18.55 6.48 19.22
C GLY A 343 17.40 7.26 18.55
N ARG A 344 17.42 7.33 17.22
CA ARG A 344 16.33 7.95 16.45
C ARG A 344 15.05 7.10 16.58
N LYS A 345 13.91 7.76 16.42
CA LYS A 345 12.59 7.14 16.41
C LYS A 345 11.77 7.69 15.24
N VAL A 346 10.86 6.89 14.69
CA VAL A 346 9.84 7.36 13.73
C VAL A 346 8.46 7.04 14.27
N LEU A 347 7.60 8.04 14.38
CA LEU A 347 6.20 7.83 14.70
C LEU A 347 5.43 7.48 13.41
N VAL A 348 4.90 6.25 13.34
CA VAL A 348 4.06 5.78 12.22
C VAL A 348 2.80 5.12 12.79
N ARG A 349 1.61 5.49 12.30
CA ARG A 349 0.32 4.87 12.73
C ARG A 349 0.10 4.88 14.26
N GLY A 350 0.55 5.95 14.94
CA GLY A 350 0.50 6.07 16.41
C GLY A 350 1.36 5.05 17.17
N VAL A 351 2.47 4.60 16.56
CA VAL A 351 3.48 3.74 17.17
C VAL A 351 4.86 4.35 16.92
N GLU A 352 5.65 4.55 17.97
CA GLU A 352 7.06 4.90 17.82
C GLU A 352 7.84 3.63 17.42
N ILE A 353 8.55 3.70 16.30
CA ILE A 353 9.46 2.64 15.85
C ILE A 353 10.87 3.07 16.21
N ALA A 354 11.59 2.21 16.92
CA ALA A 354 12.98 2.36 17.30
C ALA A 354 13.88 2.20 16.07
N LEU A 355 14.81 3.13 15.84
CA LEU A 355 15.74 3.02 14.73
C LEU A 355 17.06 2.48 15.24
N GLU A 356 17.26 1.18 15.04
CA GLU A 356 18.58 0.56 15.09
C GLU A 356 19.43 1.16 13.96
N GLU A 357 20.49 1.87 14.34
CA GLU A 357 21.53 2.37 13.44
C GLU A 357 22.85 1.67 13.81
N GLY A 358 23.45 0.95 12.87
CA GLY A 358 24.69 0.19 13.09
C GLY A 358 25.62 0.27 11.89
N ALA A 359 26.93 0.28 12.15
CA ALA A 359 27.92 0.21 11.08
C ALA A 359 28.01 -1.21 10.52
N ALA A 360 27.80 -1.36 9.21
CA ALA A 360 28.05 -2.64 8.53
C ALA A 360 29.56 -2.85 8.35
N SER A 361 30.15 -3.73 9.16
CA SER A 361 31.52 -4.21 8.97
C SER A 361 31.61 -5.05 7.69
N ALA A 362 32.69 -4.87 6.92
CA ALA A 362 32.88 -5.60 5.66
C ALA A 362 33.33 -7.07 5.83
N ASP A 363 33.65 -7.49 7.06
CA ASP A 363 34.20 -8.83 7.37
C ASP A 363 33.13 -9.91 7.66
N ASP A 364 31.84 -9.56 7.71
CA ASP A 364 30.76 -10.54 7.83
C ASP A 364 30.48 -11.25 6.49
N THR A 365 31.41 -12.11 6.07
CA THR A 365 31.26 -12.95 4.87
C THR A 365 30.02 -13.86 4.93
N PRO A 366 29.18 -13.92 3.89
CA PRO A 366 27.95 -14.69 3.89
C PRO A 366 28.19 -16.19 3.57
N GLU A 367 29.06 -16.88 4.32
CA GLU A 367 29.41 -18.28 4.03
C GLU A 367 29.66 -19.20 5.24
N SER A 368 28.75 -19.17 6.22
CA SER A 368 28.36 -20.41 6.96
C SER A 368 27.11 -20.17 7.81
N ALA A 369 25.94 -20.55 7.30
CA ALA A 369 24.71 -20.53 8.08
C ALA A 369 24.61 -21.75 9.02
N SER A 370 25.45 -21.80 10.07
CA SER A 370 25.11 -22.53 11.28
C SER A 370 24.03 -21.73 12.01
N GLY A 371 22.86 -22.33 12.23
CA GLY A 371 21.63 -21.56 12.44
C GLY A 371 21.55 -20.79 13.76
N ASP A 372 21.61 -19.45 13.67
CA ASP A 372 21.02 -18.56 14.67
C ASP A 372 19.49 -18.62 14.56
N THR A 373 18.93 -19.56 15.33
CA THR A 373 17.52 -19.56 15.67
C THR A 373 17.29 -18.48 16.72
N PRO A 374 16.27 -17.61 16.60
CA PRO A 374 15.88 -16.74 17.70
C PRO A 374 15.46 -17.60 18.90
N GLN A 375 16.35 -17.77 19.88
CA GLN A 375 16.04 -18.54 21.09
C GLN A 375 15.03 -17.75 21.93
N SER A 376 13.78 -18.21 21.91
CA SER A 376 12.79 -17.86 22.94
C SER A 376 13.40 -18.12 24.32
N PRO A 377 13.42 -17.14 25.25
CA PRO A 377 14.00 -17.30 26.58
C PRO A 377 13.05 -18.05 27.53
N LEU A 378 12.56 -19.22 27.09
CA LEU A 378 11.65 -20.11 27.82
C LEU A 378 11.93 -21.58 27.46
N LEU A 379 13.14 -22.07 27.75
CA LEU A 379 13.44 -23.51 27.93
C LEU A 379 14.92 -23.69 28.35
N ARG A 380 15.17 -23.77 29.67
CA ARG A 380 16.40 -24.36 30.20
C ARG A 380 16.14 -24.90 31.62
N GLY A 381 16.20 -26.23 31.77
CA GLY A 381 16.18 -26.91 33.06
C GLY A 381 14.91 -27.70 33.35
N ALA A 382 14.89 -28.97 32.93
CA ALA A 382 14.08 -30.02 33.55
C ALA A 382 14.89 -31.33 33.51
N ALA A 383 15.05 -31.96 34.66
CA ALA A 383 15.54 -33.33 34.84
C ALA A 383 14.81 -33.89 36.07
N ASP A 384 14.13 -35.03 35.88
CA ASP A 384 13.66 -36.06 36.82
C ASP A 384 13.05 -35.58 38.18
N GLU A 385 11.71 -35.62 38.37
CA GLU A 385 10.89 -36.77 38.86
C GLU A 385 10.68 -36.72 40.41
N PRO A 386 9.61 -37.33 41.00
CA PRO A 386 8.17 -37.23 40.67
C PRO A 386 7.27 -37.00 41.92
N ALA A 387 5.99 -36.65 41.76
CA ALA A 387 4.87 -37.09 42.66
C ALA A 387 3.47 -36.53 42.30
N ALA A 388 2.49 -37.45 42.25
CA ALA A 388 1.08 -37.39 42.69
C ALA A 388 0.12 -36.21 42.34
N ASP A 389 -0.92 -36.61 41.58
CA ASP A 389 -2.36 -36.37 41.78
C ASP A 389 -3.06 -35.00 41.58
N GLU A 390 -4.32 -35.16 41.14
CA GLU A 390 -5.44 -34.23 40.93
C GLU A 390 -5.36 -33.15 39.81
N ALA A 391 -6.39 -33.22 38.97
CA ALA A 391 -6.89 -32.16 38.08
C ALA A 391 -8.39 -31.95 38.41
N PRO A 392 -9.09 -30.92 37.89
CA PRO A 392 -8.62 -29.84 37.01
C PRO A 392 -9.01 -28.43 37.52
N ASP A 393 -8.42 -27.36 36.97
CA ASP A 393 -9.18 -26.12 36.74
C ASP A 393 -8.59 -25.18 35.67
N SER A 394 -9.45 -24.39 35.03
CA SER A 394 -9.10 -23.61 33.82
C SER A 394 -8.54 -22.21 34.10
N PRO A 395 -7.38 -21.81 33.53
CA PRO A 395 -6.81 -20.47 33.74
C PRO A 395 -7.11 -19.49 32.60
N LEU A 396 -8.23 -18.79 32.69
CA LEU A 396 -8.35 -17.44 32.12
C LEU A 396 -8.26 -16.42 33.26
N LEU A 397 -7.47 -15.35 33.04
CA LEU A 397 -7.36 -14.15 33.87
C LEU A 397 -6.77 -14.34 35.29
N ARG A 398 -5.46 -14.10 35.44
CA ARG A 398 -4.94 -13.51 36.68
C ARG A 398 -3.60 -12.77 36.47
N GLY A 399 -3.48 -11.57 37.04
CA GLY A 399 -2.19 -11.06 37.53
C GLY A 399 -1.41 -10.02 36.73
N PHE A 400 -2.02 -8.89 36.34
CA PHE A 400 -1.23 -7.64 36.32
C PHE A 400 -1.01 -7.20 37.78
N ASN A 401 0.23 -7.03 38.21
CA ASN A 401 0.57 -6.40 39.50
C ASN A 401 1.72 -5.40 39.32
N LEU A 402 1.48 -4.15 39.72
CA LEU A 402 2.51 -3.13 39.87
C LEU A 402 3.23 -3.30 41.22
N ALA A 403 4.55 -3.13 41.23
CA ALA A 403 5.35 -3.03 42.46
C ALA A 403 6.23 -1.77 42.44
N LYS A 404 6.47 -1.20 43.62
CA LYS A 404 7.04 0.15 43.83
C LYS A 404 8.56 0.15 44.03
N SER A 405 9.12 1.35 43.89
CA SER A 405 10.48 1.80 44.17
C SER A 405 11.04 1.50 45.58
N ALA A 406 12.35 1.20 45.69
CA ALA A 406 13.30 1.79 46.66
C ALA A 406 14.76 1.34 46.42
N THR A 407 15.72 2.21 46.78
CA THR A 407 17.20 2.04 46.85
C THR A 407 17.68 2.31 48.29
N PRO A 408 18.99 2.25 48.67
CA PRO A 408 20.12 1.35 48.36
C PRO A 408 20.87 0.82 49.62
N SER A 409 21.94 -0.01 49.53
CA SER A 409 23.03 -0.13 50.56
C SER A 409 24.27 -1.00 50.15
N VAL A 410 25.47 -0.38 50.08
CA VAL A 410 26.72 -0.61 50.89
C VAL A 410 26.78 -1.91 51.76
N HIS A 411 27.85 -2.73 51.93
CA HIS A 411 29.31 -2.83 51.59
C HIS A 411 29.84 -4.28 51.93
N PRO A 412 31.14 -4.63 52.19
CA PRO A 412 32.46 -4.33 51.56
C PRO A 412 33.43 -5.57 51.34
N SER A 413 34.50 -5.36 50.57
CA SER A 413 35.92 -5.82 50.69
C SER A 413 36.40 -7.23 51.13
N ARG A 414 37.19 -7.91 50.26
CA ARG A 414 38.58 -8.43 50.47
C ARG A 414 39.19 -8.90 49.12
N VAL A 415 40.22 -8.27 48.55
CA VAL A 415 41.69 -8.35 48.82
C VAL A 415 42.36 -9.69 48.44
N SER A 416 43.11 -9.71 47.31
CA SER A 416 44.55 -10.06 47.26
C SER A 416 45.16 -9.81 45.85
N THR A 417 46.42 -9.38 45.83
CA THR A 417 47.32 -9.11 44.66
C THR A 417 48.49 -10.12 44.70
N PRO A 418 49.63 -10.04 43.93
CA PRO A 418 50.02 -9.16 42.80
C PRO A 418 50.66 -9.84 41.55
N SER A 419 50.81 -9.06 40.46
CA SER A 419 51.98 -8.80 39.55
C SER A 419 53.26 -9.70 39.56
N PRO A 420 54.16 -9.66 38.52
CA PRO A 420 54.42 -8.52 37.61
C PRO A 420 54.84 -8.77 36.12
N ALA A 421 54.69 -7.69 35.31
CA ALA A 421 55.55 -7.21 34.19
C ALA A 421 55.88 -8.15 32.98
N ALA A 422 56.35 -7.68 31.81
CA ALA A 422 56.83 -6.36 31.38
C ALA A 422 56.48 -6.06 29.90
N LYS A 423 56.70 -4.80 29.46
CA LYS A 423 56.58 -4.35 28.06
C LYS A 423 57.82 -4.71 27.23
N THR A 424 57.65 -4.87 25.91
CA THR A 424 58.60 -4.29 24.93
C THR A 424 57.96 -4.18 23.55
N ALA A 425 58.40 -3.20 22.76
CA ALA A 425 58.02 -3.02 21.37
C ALA A 425 59.29 -3.08 20.49
N SER A 426 59.16 -3.59 19.26
CA SER A 426 60.14 -3.37 18.19
C SER A 426 59.45 -3.47 16.83
N ALA A 427 60.10 -2.96 15.78
CA ALA A 427 59.49 -2.69 14.50
C ALA A 427 60.20 -3.40 13.35
N GLY A 428 59.43 -3.75 12.31
CA GLY A 428 59.87 -3.86 10.92
C GLY A 428 60.67 -5.10 10.50
N VAL A 429 60.33 -5.63 9.33
CA VAL A 429 61.24 -6.01 8.21
C VAL A 429 60.35 -6.44 7.02
N ALA A 430 60.82 -6.24 5.78
CA ALA A 430 60.09 -6.56 4.55
C ALA A 430 60.91 -7.49 3.63
N GLN A 431 60.23 -8.41 2.92
CA GLN A 431 60.63 -9.15 1.70
C GLN A 431 59.32 -9.73 1.11
N ILE A 432 58.89 -9.59 -0.16
CA ILE A 432 59.47 -9.63 -1.53
C ILE A 432 59.33 -11.02 -2.21
N ASP A 433 58.42 -11.07 -3.20
CA ASP A 433 58.30 -11.96 -4.40
C ASP A 433 58.18 -13.51 -4.25
N SER A 434 57.55 -14.30 -5.14
CA SER A 434 56.84 -14.14 -6.46
C SER A 434 56.07 -15.49 -6.76
N PRO A 435 55.53 -15.83 -7.97
CA PRO A 435 54.81 -15.07 -9.01
C PRO A 435 53.51 -15.75 -9.57
N ARG A 436 52.67 -14.95 -10.27
CA ARG A 436 51.89 -15.24 -11.51
C ARG A 436 50.90 -16.43 -11.61
N ALA A 437 49.62 -16.08 -11.81
CA ALA A 437 48.72 -16.74 -12.79
C ALA A 437 47.73 -15.71 -13.40
N THR A 438 47.46 -15.80 -14.71
CA THR A 438 46.75 -14.75 -15.49
C THR A 438 45.34 -15.18 -15.97
N ASN A 439 44.52 -14.16 -16.29
CA ASN A 439 43.27 -14.19 -17.09
C ASN A 439 41.96 -14.63 -16.40
N LYS A 440 41.11 -13.64 -16.10
CA LYS A 440 39.84 -13.46 -16.85
C LYS A 440 39.32 -12.02 -16.71
N ALA A 441 38.79 -11.45 -17.79
CA ALA A 441 38.23 -10.10 -17.76
C ALA A 441 36.98 -10.05 -16.85
N ALA A 442 37.02 -9.20 -15.83
CA ALA A 442 35.87 -8.92 -14.96
C ALA A 442 35.07 -7.75 -15.52
N ALA A 443 33.74 -7.86 -15.50
CA ALA A 443 32.83 -6.73 -15.72
C ALA A 443 33.14 -5.59 -14.73
N PRO A 444 32.87 -4.32 -15.07
CA PRO A 444 33.26 -3.17 -14.24
C PRO A 444 32.59 -3.25 -12.86
N ARG A 445 33.38 -3.67 -11.86
CA ARG A 445 33.00 -3.61 -10.46
C ARG A 445 32.89 -2.13 -10.08
N THR A 446 31.67 -1.67 -9.81
CA THR A 446 31.48 -0.31 -9.28
C THR A 446 32.04 -0.28 -7.86
N ASN A 447 33.21 0.36 -7.69
CA ASN A 447 33.81 0.67 -6.39
C ASN A 447 32.98 1.75 -5.66
N ALA A 448 31.73 1.44 -5.33
CA ALA A 448 31.03 2.12 -4.26
C ALA A 448 31.46 1.45 -2.95
N ALA A 449 31.89 2.25 -1.98
CA ALA A 449 32.19 1.76 -0.64
C ALA A 449 30.97 1.01 -0.06
N PRO A 450 31.16 -0.02 0.78
CA PRO A 450 30.06 -0.66 1.48
C PRO A 450 29.28 0.39 2.27
N ILE A 451 27.95 0.31 2.24
CA ILE A 451 27.09 1.27 2.92
C ILE A 451 27.23 1.01 4.42
N ALA A 452 27.94 1.92 5.11
CA ALA A 452 28.31 1.76 6.52
C ALA A 452 27.14 1.99 7.50
N TYR A 453 25.91 1.67 7.10
CA TYR A 453 24.68 1.91 7.86
C TYR A 453 23.64 0.83 7.58
N THR A 454 23.34 0.01 8.57
CA THR A 454 22.15 -0.86 8.58
C THR A 454 21.02 -0.17 9.35
N PHE A 455 19.78 -0.30 8.85
CA PHE A 455 18.64 0.43 9.39
C PHE A 455 17.43 -0.49 9.67
N ALA A 456 16.81 -0.35 10.84
CA ALA A 456 15.61 -1.10 11.29
C ALA A 456 15.73 -2.62 11.10
N THR A 457 16.92 -3.18 11.33
CA THR A 457 17.31 -4.55 10.95
C THR A 457 16.50 -5.67 11.60
N SER A 458 15.88 -5.40 12.74
CA SER A 458 14.95 -6.28 13.44
C SER A 458 13.60 -6.48 12.74
N ASP A 459 13.21 -5.61 11.80
CA ASP A 459 12.08 -5.86 10.88
C ASP A 459 12.58 -6.62 9.64
N PRO A 460 12.32 -7.93 9.49
CA PRO A 460 12.83 -8.69 8.35
C PRO A 460 12.16 -8.30 7.03
N SER A 461 11.00 -7.63 7.08
CA SER A 461 10.22 -7.26 5.89
C SER A 461 10.87 -6.13 5.10
N TYR A 462 10.84 -6.24 3.77
CA TYR A 462 11.39 -5.26 2.84
C TYR A 462 10.43 -5.00 1.68
N VAL A 463 10.30 -3.74 1.27
CA VAL A 463 9.45 -3.31 0.15
C VAL A 463 10.31 -2.75 -0.99
N PHE A 464 10.04 -3.25 -2.19
CA PHE A 464 10.63 -2.85 -3.46
C PHE A 464 9.64 -2.02 -4.26
N PHE A 465 10.17 -1.05 -5.01
CA PHE A 465 9.36 -0.06 -5.72
C PHE A 465 9.42 -0.22 -7.24
N ARG A 466 8.57 0.55 -7.92
CA ARG A 466 8.65 0.82 -9.36
C ARG A 466 8.43 2.30 -9.60
N PRO A 467 9.10 2.90 -10.61
CA PRO A 467 8.75 4.24 -11.05
C PRO A 467 7.33 4.24 -11.62
N ILE A 468 6.59 5.31 -11.34
CA ILE A 468 5.33 5.64 -12.00
C ILE A 468 5.41 7.08 -12.51
N PRO A 469 4.63 7.46 -13.53
CA PRO A 469 4.50 8.87 -13.93
C PRO A 469 4.10 9.72 -12.72
N ASP A 470 4.69 10.91 -12.59
CA ASP A 470 4.19 11.86 -11.60
C ASP A 470 2.79 12.36 -12.01
N SER A 471 1.98 12.69 -11.01
CA SER A 471 0.59 13.09 -11.19
C SER A 471 0.09 13.84 -9.94
N PRO A 472 -0.86 14.78 -10.11
CA PRO A 472 -1.54 15.42 -8.98
C PRO A 472 -2.48 14.47 -8.21
N ALA A 473 -2.84 13.32 -8.78
CA ALA A 473 -3.59 12.29 -8.04
C ALA A 473 -2.72 11.61 -6.97
N GLY A 474 -3.35 11.00 -5.95
CA GLY A 474 -2.64 10.20 -4.94
C GLY A 474 -1.95 8.94 -5.50
N PRO A 475 -1.20 8.21 -4.67
CA PRO A 475 -0.46 7.02 -5.11
C PRO A 475 -1.43 5.92 -5.56
N ILE A 476 -0.91 4.91 -6.29
CA ILE A 476 -1.73 3.77 -6.73
C ILE A 476 -1.86 2.77 -5.59
N GLY A 477 -3.07 2.60 -5.06
CA GLY A 477 -3.36 1.62 -4.00
C GLY A 477 -3.51 0.19 -4.50
N ALA A 478 -3.73 -0.75 -3.58
CA ALA A 478 -3.89 -2.18 -3.85
C ALA A 478 -4.94 -2.54 -4.92
N LEU A 479 -6.01 -1.75 -5.07
CA LEU A 479 -7.03 -1.94 -6.12
C LEU A 479 -6.50 -1.61 -7.54
N GLY A 480 -5.36 -0.93 -7.66
CA GLY A 480 -4.79 -0.47 -8.93
C GLY A 480 -5.25 0.93 -9.36
N VAL A 481 -5.91 1.68 -8.47
CA VAL A 481 -6.43 3.03 -8.75
C VAL A 481 -5.74 4.11 -7.89
N PRO A 482 -5.68 5.38 -8.35
CA PRO A 482 -5.10 6.47 -7.57
C PRO A 482 -5.94 6.81 -6.34
N LEU A 483 -5.33 6.77 -5.15
CA LEU A 483 -5.98 7.16 -3.91
C LEU A 483 -6.44 8.63 -3.93
N SER A 484 -7.49 8.89 -3.16
CA SER A 484 -8.06 10.23 -2.93
C SER A 484 -7.80 10.62 -1.47
N PRO A 485 -7.10 11.72 -1.20
CA PRO A 485 -6.87 12.21 0.16
C PRO A 485 -8.19 12.28 0.95
N GLU A 486 -8.14 11.81 2.20
CA GLU A 486 -9.24 11.80 3.16
C GLU A 486 -10.52 11.03 2.73
N ARG A 487 -10.49 10.34 1.57
CA ARG A 487 -11.62 9.61 0.98
C ARG A 487 -11.27 8.18 0.50
N SER A 488 -10.05 7.73 0.76
CA SER A 488 -9.59 6.36 0.55
C SER A 488 -9.06 5.74 1.84
N ALA A 489 -9.23 4.43 2.00
CA ALA A 489 -8.71 3.66 3.12
C ALA A 489 -7.94 2.42 2.64
N ALA A 490 -6.92 2.02 3.42
CA ALA A 490 -6.40 0.67 3.38
C ALA A 490 -7.19 -0.22 4.35
N VAL A 491 -7.57 -1.42 3.92
CA VAL A 491 -8.39 -2.35 4.71
C VAL A 491 -7.78 -3.76 4.72
N ASP A 492 -8.33 -4.64 5.55
CA ASP A 492 -8.09 -6.08 5.43
C ASP A 492 -9.01 -6.65 4.33
N PRO A 493 -8.47 -7.11 3.18
CA PRO A 493 -9.29 -7.58 2.07
C PRO A 493 -10.04 -8.89 2.39
N ARG A 494 -9.67 -9.60 3.47
CA ARG A 494 -10.40 -10.79 3.97
C ARG A 494 -11.76 -10.43 4.59
N THR A 495 -11.95 -9.19 5.01
CA THR A 495 -13.17 -8.70 5.70
C THR A 495 -13.86 -7.56 4.95
N THR A 496 -13.15 -6.84 4.10
CA THR A 496 -13.69 -5.71 3.33
C THR A 496 -13.21 -5.80 1.88
N PRO A 497 -14.10 -6.14 0.91
CA PRO A 497 -13.71 -6.27 -0.48
C PRO A 497 -13.09 -4.99 -1.04
N LEU A 498 -12.01 -5.12 -1.81
CA LEU A 498 -11.35 -3.96 -2.40
C LEU A 498 -12.28 -3.21 -3.36
N GLY A 499 -12.23 -1.88 -3.26
CA GLY A 499 -13.06 -0.91 -3.96
C GLY A 499 -14.46 -0.73 -3.40
N ALA A 500 -14.86 -1.49 -2.37
CA ALA A 500 -16.14 -1.27 -1.70
C ALA A 500 -16.19 0.09 -0.98
N PRO A 501 -17.35 0.77 -0.96
CA PRO A 501 -17.55 1.90 -0.07
C PRO A 501 -17.62 1.43 1.39
N VAL A 502 -16.94 2.15 2.26
CA VAL A 502 -16.84 1.88 3.70
C VAL A 502 -17.17 3.17 4.43
N PHE A 503 -18.18 3.17 5.29
CA PHE A 503 -18.42 4.26 6.20
C PHE A 503 -17.65 4.02 7.50
N ILE A 504 -17.02 5.06 8.04
CA ILE A 504 -16.31 5.02 9.32
C ILE A 504 -16.93 6.00 10.31
N ASP A 505 -16.86 5.65 11.60
CA ASP A 505 -17.14 6.54 12.73
C ASP A 505 -15.95 6.46 13.70
N ALA A 506 -15.24 7.58 13.85
CA ALA A 506 -14.03 7.73 14.64
C ALA A 506 -13.82 9.20 15.01
N SER A 507 -12.73 9.50 15.73
CA SER A 507 -12.22 10.87 15.97
C SER A 507 -10.86 11.07 15.32
N GLU A 508 -10.46 12.31 15.07
CA GLU A 508 -9.08 12.67 14.70
C GLU A 508 -8.19 12.76 15.96
N SER A 509 -6.97 12.22 15.89
CA SER A 509 -6.02 12.28 17.01
C SER A 509 -5.56 13.72 17.30
N GLY A 510 -5.81 14.18 18.52
CA GLY A 510 -5.36 15.48 19.04
C GLY A 510 -6.47 16.53 19.04
N SER A 511 -7.10 16.79 17.88
CA SER A 511 -8.22 17.73 17.78
C SER A 511 -9.52 17.17 18.40
N GLY A 512 -9.69 15.85 18.39
CA GLY A 512 -10.93 15.19 18.78
C GLY A 512 -12.09 15.40 17.80
N ALA A 513 -11.84 16.04 16.65
CA ALA A 513 -12.86 16.29 15.63
C ALA A 513 -13.43 14.95 15.09
N PRO A 514 -14.75 14.85 14.84
CA PRO A 514 -15.35 13.62 14.34
C PRO A 514 -14.87 13.32 12.91
N ILE A 515 -14.52 12.06 12.66
CA ILE A 515 -14.28 11.49 11.34
C ILE A 515 -15.41 10.49 11.06
N THR A 516 -16.58 11.04 10.74
CA THR A 516 -17.78 10.32 10.34
C THR A 516 -18.00 10.48 8.83
N ARG A 517 -17.40 9.60 8.04
CA ARG A 517 -17.38 9.78 6.57
C ARG A 517 -17.34 8.49 5.76
N LEU A 518 -17.88 8.58 4.53
CA LEU A 518 -17.76 7.56 3.51
C LEU A 518 -16.36 7.60 2.89
N LEU A 519 -15.75 6.43 2.76
CA LEU A 519 -14.43 6.16 2.18
C LEU A 519 -14.53 5.05 1.15
N MET A 520 -13.52 4.90 0.29
CA MET A 520 -13.37 3.74 -0.60
C MET A 520 -12.22 2.85 -0.15
N ALA A 521 -12.46 1.54 -0.06
CA ALA A 521 -11.48 0.50 0.27
C ALA A 521 -10.47 0.24 -0.88
N GLN A 522 -9.73 1.27 -1.29
CA GLN A 522 -8.88 1.23 -2.49
C GLN A 522 -7.47 0.67 -2.24
N ASP A 523 -7.11 0.44 -0.98
CA ASP A 523 -5.79 -0.05 -0.60
C ASP A 523 -5.84 -1.21 0.41
N ALA A 524 -4.71 -1.86 0.62
CA ALA A 524 -4.51 -2.90 1.61
C ALA A 524 -3.03 -2.96 2.03
N GLY A 525 -2.76 -3.26 3.30
CA GLY A 525 -1.39 -3.37 3.80
C GLY A 525 -1.21 -4.62 4.67
N GLY A 526 -0.01 -5.20 4.68
CA GLY A 526 0.28 -6.42 5.43
C GLY A 526 0.01 -6.31 6.95
N ALA A 527 0.12 -5.10 7.50
CA ALA A 527 -0.17 -4.75 8.89
C ALA A 527 -1.65 -4.39 9.18
N ILE A 528 -2.50 -4.31 8.14
CA ILE A 528 -3.90 -3.92 8.24
C ILE A 528 -4.74 -5.19 8.30
N ARG A 529 -4.89 -5.73 9.52
CA ARG A 529 -5.54 -7.02 9.80
C ARG A 529 -6.70 -6.88 10.78
N GLY A 530 -7.82 -7.55 10.51
CA GLY A 530 -9.00 -7.61 11.37
C GLY A 530 -10.30 -7.18 10.67
N ALA A 531 -11.43 -7.39 11.34
CA ALA A 531 -12.74 -6.99 10.81
C ALA A 531 -12.95 -5.47 10.88
N VAL A 532 -12.80 -4.90 12.08
CA VAL A 532 -12.93 -3.44 12.30
C VAL A 532 -11.54 -2.79 12.28
N ARG A 533 -10.86 -2.85 11.13
CA ARG A 533 -9.51 -2.30 10.96
C ARG A 533 -9.41 -1.54 9.63
N ALA A 534 -9.04 -0.26 9.71
CA ALA A 534 -8.73 0.55 8.53
C ALA A 534 -7.52 1.47 8.78
N ASP A 535 -6.78 1.75 7.72
CA ASP A 535 -5.78 2.83 7.66
C ASP A 535 -6.35 3.97 6.82
N TYR A 536 -6.27 5.19 7.31
CA TYR A 536 -6.88 6.37 6.70
C TYR A 536 -5.85 7.15 5.89
N PHE A 537 -6.12 7.40 4.61
CA PHE A 537 -5.17 8.10 3.74
C PHE A 537 -5.30 9.62 3.91
N PHE A 538 -4.34 10.27 4.55
CA PHE A 538 -4.35 11.72 4.77
C PHE A 538 -3.88 12.57 3.58
N GLY A 539 -3.43 11.94 2.48
CA GLY A 539 -2.88 12.65 1.33
C GLY A 539 -1.35 12.59 1.28
N THR A 540 -0.71 13.69 0.87
CA THR A 540 0.70 13.69 0.45
C THR A 540 1.48 14.82 1.14
N GLY A 541 2.73 14.55 1.51
CA GLY A 541 3.65 15.54 2.12
C GLY A 541 3.51 15.72 3.64
N ALA A 542 4.11 16.80 4.15
CA ALA A 542 4.38 16.99 5.58
C ALA A 542 3.12 17.19 6.45
N ASP A 543 2.07 17.82 5.94
CA ASP A 543 0.84 18.01 6.71
C ASP A 543 0.07 16.68 6.85
N ALA A 544 0.00 15.91 5.75
CA ALA A 544 -0.54 14.55 5.76
C ALA A 544 0.28 13.64 6.71
N GLN A 545 1.60 13.75 6.71
CA GLN A 545 2.49 13.06 7.66
C GLN A 545 2.14 13.39 9.12
N GLN A 546 2.02 14.68 9.45
CA GLN A 546 1.74 15.12 10.82
C GLN A 546 0.40 14.59 11.37
N LYS A 547 -0.64 14.53 10.52
CA LYS A 547 -1.92 13.90 10.86
C LYS A 547 -1.78 12.37 10.96
N ALA A 548 -1.26 11.74 9.90
CA ALA A 548 -1.15 10.28 9.77
C ALA A 548 -0.32 9.62 10.88
N SER A 549 0.84 10.18 11.21
CA SER A 549 1.74 9.64 12.25
C SER A 549 1.06 9.61 13.62
N LYS A 550 0.25 10.61 13.96
CA LYS A 550 -0.48 10.68 15.25
C LYS A 550 -1.72 9.79 15.28
N MET A 551 -2.29 9.47 14.12
CA MET A 551 -3.57 8.81 13.99
C MET A 551 -3.55 7.36 14.46
N LYS A 552 -4.22 7.12 15.59
CA LYS A 552 -4.53 5.80 16.15
C LYS A 552 -5.70 5.95 17.11
N GLN A 553 -6.92 5.66 16.64
CA GLN A 553 -8.16 5.97 17.35
C GLN A 553 -9.13 4.78 17.34
N PRO A 554 -9.97 4.63 18.37
CA PRO A 554 -11.10 3.70 18.32
C PRO A 554 -12.02 4.05 17.15
N ALA A 555 -12.52 3.04 16.46
CA ALA A 555 -13.44 3.24 15.34
C ALA A 555 -14.54 2.18 15.27
N GLN A 556 -15.65 2.53 14.62
CA GLN A 556 -16.64 1.61 14.08
C GLN A 556 -16.63 1.69 12.55
N MET A 557 -17.04 0.60 11.89
CA MET A 557 -17.01 0.48 10.43
C MET A 557 -18.29 -0.16 9.89
N TRP A 558 -18.76 0.33 8.74
CA TRP A 558 -19.84 -0.25 7.97
C TRP A 558 -19.39 -0.43 6.52
N VAL A 559 -19.63 -1.60 5.93
CA VAL A 559 -19.39 -1.85 4.50
C VAL A 559 -20.69 -1.70 3.72
N LEU A 560 -20.63 -1.01 2.59
CA LEU A 560 -21.73 -0.92 1.63
C LEU A 560 -21.50 -1.98 0.55
N LEU A 561 -22.41 -2.95 0.46
CA LEU A 561 -22.36 -4.02 -0.53
C LEU A 561 -23.46 -3.82 -1.57
N PRO A 562 -23.21 -4.01 -2.88
CA PRO A 562 -24.24 -3.86 -3.91
C PRO A 562 -25.49 -4.68 -3.61
N LYS A 563 -26.68 -4.11 -3.85
CA LYS A 563 -27.94 -4.86 -3.75
C LYS A 563 -27.94 -5.98 -4.79
N GLY A 564 -28.27 -7.20 -4.37
CA GLY A 564 -28.20 -8.39 -5.22
C GLY A 564 -26.82 -9.07 -5.28
N LEU A 565 -25.80 -8.56 -4.57
CA LEU A 565 -24.52 -9.25 -4.39
C LEU A 565 -24.72 -10.66 -3.81
N ARG A 566 -24.16 -11.68 -4.47
CA ARG A 566 -24.04 -13.03 -3.92
C ARG A 566 -22.95 -13.05 -2.85
N ILE A 567 -23.37 -13.34 -1.62
CA ILE A 567 -22.52 -13.38 -0.43
C ILE A 567 -22.15 -14.84 -0.17
N SER A 568 -20.86 -15.19 -0.25
CA SER A 568 -20.38 -16.58 -0.16
C SER A 568 -20.78 -17.26 1.15
N ALA A 569 -20.83 -16.52 2.26
CA ALA A 569 -21.31 -16.98 3.57
C ALA A 569 -22.78 -17.45 3.60
N LYS A 570 -23.58 -17.09 2.58
CA LYS A 570 -24.98 -17.55 2.44
C LYS A 570 -25.11 -18.77 1.54
N GLU A 571 -24.03 -19.17 0.88
CA GLU A 571 -23.97 -20.29 -0.06
C GLU A 571 -23.33 -21.54 0.58
N SER A 572 -22.42 -21.37 1.55
CA SER A 572 -21.63 -22.44 2.17
C SER A 572 -22.33 -23.21 3.31
N GLY A 573 -23.67 -23.29 3.27
CA GLY A 573 -24.54 -23.84 4.32
C GLY A 573 -24.51 -25.36 4.50
N VAL A 574 -23.38 -25.94 4.90
CA VAL A 574 -23.29 -27.35 5.30
C VAL A 574 -24.02 -27.57 6.63
N ARG A 575 -25.24 -28.12 6.58
CA ARG A 575 -25.97 -28.58 7.77
C ARG A 575 -25.49 -29.96 8.19
N VAL A 576 -24.68 -30.04 9.25
CA VAL A 576 -24.49 -31.28 10.00
C VAL A 576 -25.76 -31.57 10.81
N ARG A 577 -26.27 -32.80 10.82
CA ARG A 577 -27.47 -33.16 11.60
C ARG A 577 -27.26 -32.82 13.09
N GLY A 578 -28.05 -31.86 13.60
CA GLY A 578 -28.10 -31.52 15.03
C GLY A 578 -27.10 -30.47 15.53
N GLY A 579 -26.21 -29.93 14.69
CA GLY A 579 -25.23 -28.91 15.08
C GLY A 579 -25.57 -27.50 14.60
N PRO A 580 -25.09 -26.43 15.29
CA PRO A 580 -25.17 -25.07 14.76
C PRO A 580 -24.32 -24.94 13.48
N ALA A 581 -24.81 -24.18 12.50
CA ALA A 581 -24.07 -23.93 11.27
C ALA A 581 -22.83 -23.07 11.56
N MET A 582 -21.63 -23.62 11.33
CA MET A 582 -20.38 -22.86 11.44
C MET A 582 -20.15 -22.01 10.19
N PRO A 583 -19.69 -20.75 10.31
CA PRO A 583 -19.38 -19.90 9.16
C PRO A 583 -18.14 -20.43 8.43
N SER A 584 -18.39 -21.16 7.35
CA SER A 584 -17.38 -21.84 6.52
C SER A 584 -16.86 -21.01 5.36
N ALA A 585 -17.43 -19.84 5.09
CA ALA A 585 -16.94 -18.96 4.02
C ALA A 585 -15.73 -18.15 4.47
N ASP A 586 -14.63 -18.32 3.75
CA ASP A 586 -13.41 -17.54 3.94
C ASP A 586 -13.57 -16.07 3.52
N CYS A 587 -14.46 -15.82 2.55
CA CYS A 587 -14.63 -14.55 1.83
C CYS A 587 -16.05 -13.97 1.94
N VAL A 588 -16.14 -12.65 1.84
CA VAL A 588 -17.42 -11.90 1.80
C VAL A 588 -18.15 -12.06 0.47
N VAL A 589 -17.41 -12.20 -0.63
CA VAL A 589 -17.92 -12.22 -2.01
C VAL A 589 -17.44 -13.47 -2.73
N SER A 590 -18.34 -14.13 -3.47
CA SER A 590 -18.05 -15.33 -4.27
C SER A 590 -17.29 -15.04 -5.59
N ASP A 591 -16.60 -13.89 -5.71
CA ASP A 591 -15.81 -13.50 -6.89
C ASP A 591 -14.34 -13.90 -6.64
N PRO A 592 -13.73 -14.76 -7.48
CA PRO A 592 -12.41 -15.32 -7.22
C PRO A 592 -11.28 -14.28 -7.24
N ASP A 593 -11.47 -13.10 -7.85
CA ASP A 593 -10.44 -12.04 -7.85
C ASP A 593 -10.62 -11.03 -6.70
N LEU A 594 -11.78 -11.05 -6.02
CA LEU A 594 -12.06 -10.22 -4.83
C LEU A 594 -12.03 -11.05 -3.53
N CYS A 595 -12.13 -12.36 -3.63
CA CYS A 595 -12.02 -13.29 -2.51
C CYS A 595 -10.56 -13.40 -2.06
N VAL A 596 -10.30 -12.99 -0.82
CA VAL A 596 -9.02 -13.18 -0.15
C VAL A 596 -9.24 -14.04 1.08
N ASP A 597 -8.77 -15.29 1.02
CA ASP A 597 -8.74 -16.21 2.15
C ASP A 597 -7.42 -16.12 2.94
N ASP A 598 -7.42 -16.66 4.15
CA ASP A 598 -6.21 -17.22 4.74
C ASP A 598 -5.98 -18.59 4.10
N THR A 599 -4.85 -18.74 3.41
CA THR A 599 -4.46 -20.00 2.76
C THR A 599 -4.33 -21.12 3.78
N GLN A 600 -4.77 -22.32 3.39
CA GLN A 600 -4.46 -23.57 4.08
C GLN A 600 -2.95 -23.85 4.10
#